data_AF-A0A943WWJ5-F1
#
_entry.id   AF-A0A943WWJ5-F1
#
_cell.length_a   1.000
_cell.length_b   1.000
_cell.length_c   1.000
_cell.angle_alpha   90.00
_cell.angle_beta   90.00
_cell.angle_gamma   90.00
#
_symmetry.space_group_name_H-M   'P 1'
#
loop_
_entity.id
_entity.type
_entity.pdbx_description
1 polymer ?
#
loop_
_entity_poly.entity_id
_entity_poly.type
_entity_poly.pdbx_seq_one_letter_code
_entity_poly.pdbx_strand_id
1 'polypeptide(L)'
;MFHANESKKGRGTLAVVNGKMMLHVSLSGKKILNLYVGKAVDAKNNEADWLKPTKDKVTYEDGLSETVYGFNVPVKKMDSEFDLALIGKKGVWYDHKVSVSDVQKKEKPGDGNHEVNVFLDGGTGRAGIKSPAMLSVKDGKAKLKFVWTSKNYDYLIAGGKKYLNETSGEDATFEIPVEDITKPVSVTADNTAMGTPHEIEYKIGILY
;
A
#
# COMPACT_ATOMS: atom_id res chain seq x y z
N MET A 1 1.02 -10.25 4.48
CA MET A 1 0.55 -9.01 3.87
C MET A 1 0.57 -9.20 2.36
N PHE A 2 -0.43 -8.69 1.64
CA PHE A 2 -0.46 -8.73 0.19
C PHE A 2 0.29 -7.51 -0.34
N HIS A 3 1.49 -7.73 -0.87
CA HIS A 3 2.30 -6.68 -1.48
C HIS A 3 3.05 -7.27 -2.67
N ALA A 4 3.31 -6.44 -3.66
CA ALA A 4 4.15 -6.81 -4.78
C ALA A 4 5.58 -7.10 -4.30
N ASN A 5 6.27 -7.97 -5.02
CA ASN A 5 7.64 -8.36 -4.73
C ASN A 5 8.57 -7.14 -4.80
N GLU A 6 9.50 -7.04 -3.87
CA GLU A 6 10.47 -5.93 -3.77
C GLU A 6 11.42 -5.85 -4.98
N SER A 7 11.74 -6.98 -5.62
CA SER A 7 12.48 -6.99 -6.90
C SER A 7 11.72 -6.28 -8.03
N LYS A 8 10.39 -6.15 -7.89
CA LYS A 8 9.52 -5.39 -8.79
C LYS A 8 9.24 -3.98 -8.28
N LYS A 9 9.96 -3.53 -7.24
CA LYS A 9 9.83 -2.20 -6.62
C LYS A 9 8.40 -1.88 -6.18
N GLY A 10 7.68 -2.90 -5.69
CA GLY A 10 6.29 -2.74 -5.26
C GLY A 10 5.29 -2.59 -6.41
N ARG A 11 5.66 -2.92 -7.66
CA ARG A 11 4.82 -2.69 -8.85
C ARG A 11 4.35 -4.00 -9.49
N GLY A 12 3.18 -3.93 -10.14
CA GLY A 12 2.69 -4.95 -11.06
C GLY A 12 2.79 -4.49 -12.52
N THR A 13 2.42 -5.38 -13.44
CA THR A 13 2.32 -5.09 -14.88
C THR A 13 0.85 -5.09 -15.28
N LEU A 14 0.36 -3.98 -15.83
CA LEU A 14 -1.00 -3.90 -16.36
C LEU A 14 -1.00 -4.23 -17.85
N ALA A 15 -1.75 -5.25 -18.26
CA ALA A 15 -1.99 -5.57 -19.65
C ALA A 15 -3.43 -5.18 -20.04
N VAL A 16 -3.60 -4.56 -21.21
CA VAL A 16 -4.91 -4.22 -21.77
C VAL A 16 -5.10 -5.01 -23.06
N VAL A 17 -6.04 -5.95 -23.04
CA VAL A 17 -6.37 -6.79 -24.22
C VAL A 17 -7.86 -6.68 -24.46
N ASN A 18 -8.26 -6.22 -25.65
CA ASN A 18 -9.66 -6.03 -26.04
C ASN A 18 -10.46 -5.18 -25.02
N GLY A 19 -9.84 -4.10 -24.51
CA GLY A 19 -10.45 -3.22 -23.52
C GLY A 19 -10.59 -3.80 -22.10
N LYS A 20 -10.11 -5.03 -21.86
CA LYS A 20 -10.06 -5.64 -20.52
C LYS A 20 -8.69 -5.43 -19.92
N MET A 21 -8.64 -4.82 -18.73
CA MET A 21 -7.41 -4.59 -17.99
C MET A 21 -7.14 -5.76 -17.04
N MET A 22 -5.91 -6.24 -17.03
CA MET A 22 -5.46 -7.33 -16.17
C MET A 22 -4.13 -6.94 -15.53
N LEU A 23 -4.14 -6.78 -14.20
CA LEU A 23 -2.94 -6.53 -13.42
C LEU A 23 -2.28 -7.87 -13.10
N HIS A 24 -1.06 -8.05 -13.56
CA HIS A 24 -0.19 -9.12 -13.08
C HIS A 24 0.67 -8.61 -11.92
N VAL A 25 0.61 -9.28 -10.77
CA VAL A 25 1.42 -8.93 -9.59
C VAL A 25 2.14 -10.16 -9.05
N SER A 26 3.48 -10.12 -9.04
CA SER A 26 4.33 -11.10 -8.35
C SER A 26 4.41 -10.75 -6.87
N LEU A 27 4.25 -11.71 -5.97
CA LEU A 27 4.30 -11.50 -4.51
C LEU A 27 5.68 -11.82 -3.91
N SER A 28 5.88 -11.50 -2.64
CA SER A 28 7.10 -11.84 -1.87
C SER A 28 7.26 -13.33 -1.53
N GLY A 29 6.32 -14.20 -1.94
CA GLY A 29 6.43 -15.63 -1.65
C GLY A 29 5.18 -16.42 -2.02
N LYS A 30 5.05 -17.62 -1.44
CA LYS A 30 4.00 -18.61 -1.76
C LYS A 30 2.95 -18.77 -0.64
N LYS A 31 2.77 -17.75 0.20
CA LYS A 31 1.89 -17.83 1.39
C LYS A 31 0.41 -17.60 1.06
N ILE A 32 0.13 -16.84 0.01
CA ILE A 32 -1.22 -16.57 -0.50
C ILE A 32 -1.56 -17.65 -1.53
N LEU A 33 -2.60 -18.43 -1.28
CA LEU A 33 -2.94 -19.58 -2.09
C LEU A 33 -3.89 -19.21 -3.24
N ASN A 34 -4.88 -18.36 -3.01
CA ASN A 34 -5.80 -17.86 -4.03
C ASN A 34 -6.24 -16.43 -3.71
N LEU A 35 -6.78 -15.73 -4.71
CA LEU A 35 -7.49 -14.46 -4.56
C LEU A 35 -8.91 -14.58 -5.09
N TYR A 36 -9.75 -13.62 -4.72
CA TYR A 36 -11.11 -13.47 -5.24
C TYR A 36 -11.45 -11.98 -5.37
N VAL A 37 -11.93 -11.56 -6.54
CA VAL A 37 -12.34 -10.17 -6.77
C VAL A 37 -13.75 -9.96 -6.22
N GLY A 38 -13.82 -9.44 -5.00
CA GLY A 38 -15.04 -9.35 -4.20
C GLY A 38 -14.71 -9.58 -2.72
N LYS A 39 -15.75 -9.84 -1.92
CA LYS A 39 -15.63 -10.03 -0.48
C LYS A 39 -15.34 -11.49 -0.09
N ALA A 40 -14.68 -11.66 1.04
CA ALA A 40 -14.29 -12.93 1.65
C ALA A 40 -15.50 -13.84 1.96
N VAL A 41 -16.65 -13.24 2.28
CA VAL A 41 -17.90 -13.97 2.54
C VAL A 41 -18.41 -14.69 1.28
N ASP A 42 -18.22 -14.07 0.12
CA ASP A 42 -18.67 -14.63 -1.16
C ASP A 42 -17.65 -15.63 -1.71
N ALA A 43 -16.36 -15.39 -1.49
CA ALA A 43 -15.28 -16.22 -2.01
C ALA A 43 -15.47 -17.71 -1.71
N LYS A 44 -15.91 -18.06 -0.49
CA LYS A 44 -16.09 -19.46 -0.06
C LYS A 44 -17.05 -20.27 -0.93
N ASN A 45 -18.03 -19.62 -1.55
CA ASN A 45 -19.06 -20.28 -2.34
C ASN A 45 -18.82 -20.16 -3.86
N ASN A 46 -17.77 -19.45 -4.28
CA ASN A 46 -17.48 -19.14 -5.68
C ASN A 46 -16.09 -19.64 -6.10
N GLU A 47 -15.78 -20.91 -5.84
CA GLU A 47 -14.46 -21.52 -6.14
C GLU A 47 -14.09 -21.44 -7.63
N ALA A 48 -15.07 -21.47 -8.53
CA ALA A 48 -14.86 -21.31 -9.96
C ALA A 48 -14.24 -19.95 -10.33
N ASP A 49 -14.48 -18.91 -9.53
CA ASP A 49 -14.00 -17.54 -9.75
C ASP A 49 -12.70 -17.23 -9.00
N TRP A 50 -12.11 -18.22 -8.32
CA TRP A 50 -10.84 -18.03 -7.62
C TRP A 50 -9.71 -17.77 -8.61
N LEU A 51 -8.98 -16.68 -8.37
CA LEU A 51 -7.74 -16.40 -9.06
C LEU A 51 -6.66 -17.30 -8.50
N LYS A 52 -6.25 -18.28 -9.31
CA LYS A 52 -5.17 -19.21 -8.98
C LYS A 52 -3.81 -18.56 -9.24
N PRO A 53 -2.77 -18.92 -8.48
CA PRO A 53 -1.46 -18.32 -8.61
C PRO A 53 -0.75 -18.78 -9.87
N THR A 54 -0.01 -17.87 -10.50
CA THR A 54 1.09 -18.20 -11.40
C THR A 54 2.35 -18.50 -10.59
N LYS A 55 3.35 -19.12 -11.22
CA LYS A 55 4.69 -19.26 -10.64
C LYS A 55 5.62 -18.31 -11.38
N ASP A 56 6.16 -17.35 -10.65
CA ASP A 56 7.03 -16.33 -11.22
C ASP A 56 8.44 -16.54 -10.70
N LYS A 57 9.45 -16.37 -11.57
CA LYS A 57 10.85 -16.30 -11.15
C LYS A 57 11.21 -14.83 -10.93
N VAL A 58 11.66 -14.51 -9.72
CA VAL A 58 12.17 -13.17 -9.37
C VAL A 58 13.66 -13.26 -9.09
N THR A 59 14.37 -12.18 -9.38
CA THR A 59 15.81 -12.03 -9.11
C THR A 59 16.00 -10.75 -8.32
N TYR A 60 16.66 -10.87 -7.17
CA TYR A 60 16.92 -9.80 -6.21
C TYR A 60 18.21 -9.06 -6.55
N GLU A 61 18.44 -7.92 -5.91
CA GLU A 61 19.63 -7.07 -6.18
C GLU A 61 20.94 -7.76 -5.79
N ASP A 62 20.90 -8.69 -4.82
CA ASP A 62 22.03 -9.52 -4.43
C ASP A 62 22.33 -10.67 -5.43
N GLY A 63 21.55 -10.77 -6.51
CA GLY A 63 21.67 -11.80 -7.53
C GLY A 63 20.96 -13.12 -7.20
N LEU A 64 20.40 -13.27 -6.00
CA LEU A 64 19.62 -14.46 -5.65
C LEU A 64 18.31 -14.47 -6.43
N SER A 65 17.89 -15.68 -6.82
CA SER A 65 16.62 -15.88 -7.50
C SER A 65 15.77 -16.90 -6.76
N GLU A 66 14.48 -16.65 -6.73
CA GLU A 66 13.52 -17.60 -6.19
C GLU A 66 12.27 -17.67 -7.06
N THR A 67 11.47 -18.71 -6.83
CA THR A 67 10.14 -18.80 -7.40
C THR A 67 9.13 -18.32 -6.38
N VAL A 68 8.33 -17.33 -6.74
CA VAL A 68 7.23 -16.80 -5.93
C VAL A 68 5.88 -17.08 -6.60
N TYR A 69 4.78 -16.76 -5.93
CA TYR A 69 3.47 -16.74 -6.57
C TYR A 69 3.17 -15.36 -7.15
N GLY A 70 2.60 -15.36 -8.35
CA GLY A 70 2.00 -14.19 -8.95
C GLY A 70 0.50 -14.37 -9.15
N PHE A 71 -0.21 -13.29 -9.44
CA PHE A 71 -1.65 -13.33 -9.71
C PHE A 71 -2.02 -12.40 -10.85
N ASN A 72 -2.97 -12.85 -11.67
CA ASN A 72 -3.63 -12.03 -12.68
C ASN A 72 -4.97 -11.55 -12.13
N VAL A 73 -5.04 -10.27 -11.77
CA VAL A 73 -6.21 -9.63 -11.18
C VAL A 73 -6.91 -8.80 -12.24
N PRO A 74 -8.18 -9.11 -12.61
CA PRO A 74 -8.94 -8.26 -13.52
C PRO A 74 -9.26 -6.92 -12.85
N VAL A 75 -8.99 -5.82 -13.55
CA VAL A 75 -9.21 -4.45 -13.07
C VAL A 75 -10.35 -3.83 -13.87
N LYS A 76 -11.40 -3.37 -13.19
CA LYS A 76 -12.53 -2.70 -13.86
C LYS A 76 -12.23 -1.23 -14.16
N LYS A 77 -11.56 -0.53 -13.25
CA LYS A 77 -11.30 0.90 -13.33
C LYS A 77 -9.99 1.22 -12.61
N MET A 78 -9.14 2.03 -13.24
CA MET A 78 -7.93 2.57 -12.63
C MET A 78 -8.28 3.63 -11.58
N ASP A 79 -7.39 3.86 -10.61
CA ASP A 79 -7.51 4.89 -9.57
C ASP A 79 -8.83 4.81 -8.78
N SER A 80 -9.40 3.62 -8.66
CA SER A 80 -10.63 3.37 -7.91
C SER A 80 -10.47 2.11 -7.08
N GLU A 81 -10.95 2.18 -5.83
CA GLU A 81 -10.89 1.03 -4.93
C GLU A 81 -11.87 -0.08 -5.37
N PHE A 82 -11.44 -1.32 -5.21
CA PHE A 82 -12.28 -2.51 -5.32
C PHE A 82 -11.96 -3.51 -4.21
N ASP A 83 -12.93 -4.37 -3.92
CA ASP A 83 -12.77 -5.45 -2.95
C ASP A 83 -11.93 -6.58 -3.55
N LEU A 84 -10.93 -7.03 -2.80
CA LEU A 84 -10.11 -8.19 -3.12
C LEU A 84 -9.94 -9.04 -1.86
N ALA A 85 -10.46 -10.25 -1.88
CA ALA A 85 -10.25 -11.20 -0.81
C ALA A 85 -9.03 -12.09 -1.11
N LEU A 86 -8.30 -12.48 -0.07
CA LEU A 86 -7.19 -13.43 -0.17
C LEU A 86 -7.35 -14.59 0.80
N ILE A 87 -6.86 -15.77 0.41
CA ILE A 87 -6.76 -16.94 1.29
C ILE A 87 -5.32 -17.42 1.37
N GLY A 88 -4.83 -17.59 2.60
CA GLY A 88 -3.50 -18.15 2.85
C GLY A 88 -3.55 -19.61 3.27
N LYS A 89 -2.38 -20.16 3.63
CA LYS A 89 -2.24 -21.54 4.14
C LYS A 89 -3.08 -21.88 5.38
N LYS A 90 -3.57 -20.87 6.11
CA LYS A 90 -4.44 -21.05 7.27
C LYS A 90 -5.90 -21.33 6.90
N GLY A 91 -6.27 -21.27 5.62
CA GLY A 91 -7.63 -21.58 5.16
C GLY A 91 -8.69 -20.51 5.45
N VAL A 92 -8.28 -19.31 5.90
CA VAL A 92 -9.17 -18.18 6.21
C VAL A 92 -9.06 -17.13 5.12
N TRP A 93 -10.20 -16.64 4.65
CA TRP A 93 -10.31 -15.51 3.72
C TRP A 93 -10.26 -14.18 4.46
N TYR A 94 -9.53 -13.21 3.92
CA TYR A 94 -9.40 -11.85 4.45
C TYR A 94 -9.72 -10.83 3.38
N ASP A 95 -10.53 -9.82 3.73
CA ASP A 95 -10.89 -8.71 2.86
C ASP A 95 -9.79 -7.65 2.80
N HIS A 96 -9.55 -7.13 1.59
CA HIS A 96 -8.70 -5.98 1.34
C HIS A 96 -9.38 -5.00 0.39
N LYS A 97 -9.09 -3.72 0.59
CA LYS A 97 -9.35 -2.66 -0.39
C LYS A 97 -8.09 -2.48 -1.24
N VAL A 98 -8.26 -2.54 -2.55
CA VAL A 98 -7.15 -2.45 -3.52
C VAL A 98 -7.49 -1.42 -4.58
N SER A 99 -6.50 -0.63 -4.98
CA SER A 99 -6.56 0.26 -6.15
C SER A 99 -5.37 -0.01 -7.05
N VAL A 100 -5.50 0.31 -8.34
CA VAL A 100 -4.42 0.19 -9.33
C VAL A 100 -4.28 1.54 -10.01
N SER A 101 -3.08 2.11 -9.94
CA SER A 101 -2.73 3.38 -10.57
C SER A 101 -1.59 3.17 -11.56
N ASP A 102 -1.54 4.01 -12.60
CA ASP A 102 -0.37 4.05 -13.47
C ASP A 102 0.82 4.64 -12.69
N VAL A 103 2.00 4.06 -12.89
CA VAL A 103 3.28 4.51 -12.33
C VAL A 103 4.02 5.48 -13.25
N GLN A 104 3.45 5.83 -14.40
CA GLN A 104 3.93 6.97 -15.18
C GLN A 104 4.06 8.19 -14.26
N LYS A 105 5.22 8.85 -14.33
CA LYS A 105 5.44 10.14 -13.68
C LYS A 105 4.31 11.07 -14.12
N LYS A 106 3.33 11.31 -13.25
CA LYS A 106 2.62 12.59 -13.35
C LYS A 106 3.67 13.68 -13.15
N GLU A 107 3.52 14.79 -13.87
CA GLU A 107 4.37 15.96 -13.64
C GLU A 107 4.37 16.28 -12.15
N LYS A 108 5.54 16.65 -11.61
CA LYS A 108 5.63 17.02 -10.20
C LYS A 108 4.56 18.10 -9.95
N PRO A 109 3.67 17.92 -8.95
CA PRO A 109 2.65 18.90 -8.68
C PRO A 109 3.30 20.26 -8.45
N GLY A 110 2.81 21.28 -9.16
CA GLY A 110 3.23 22.66 -8.94
C GLY A 110 2.72 23.18 -7.60
N ASP A 111 3.03 24.44 -7.30
CA ASP A 111 2.57 25.08 -6.07
C ASP A 111 1.03 25.00 -5.94
N GLY A 112 0.55 24.63 -4.75
CA GLY A 112 -0.86 24.41 -4.47
C GLY A 112 -1.13 23.20 -3.58
N ASN A 113 -2.41 22.86 -3.44
CA ASN A 113 -2.90 21.72 -2.69
C ASN A 113 -3.40 20.65 -3.66
N HIS A 114 -2.99 19.41 -3.45
CA HIS A 114 -3.27 18.29 -4.34
C HIS A 114 -3.74 17.09 -3.54
N GLU A 115 -4.79 16.42 -4.01
CA GLU A 115 -5.18 15.11 -3.49
C GLU A 115 -4.31 14.03 -4.12
N VAL A 116 -3.60 13.28 -3.29
CA VAL A 116 -2.69 12.22 -3.72
C VAL A 116 -3.03 10.92 -3.03
N ASN A 117 -2.91 9.80 -3.75
CA ASN A 117 -3.00 8.49 -3.13
C ASN A 117 -1.69 8.21 -2.39
N VAL A 118 -1.78 7.48 -1.27
CA VAL A 118 -0.61 7.18 -0.42
C VAL A 118 -0.58 5.71 -0.07
N PHE A 119 0.62 5.20 0.19
CA PHE A 119 0.81 3.85 0.72
C PHE A 119 1.69 3.86 1.96
N LEU A 120 1.47 2.87 2.82
CA LEU A 120 2.27 2.60 4.00
C LEU A 120 2.90 1.22 3.83
N ASP A 121 4.22 1.15 3.96
CA ASP A 121 4.99 -0.09 3.94
C ASP A 121 5.78 -0.26 5.25
N GLY A 122 6.08 -1.50 5.61
CA GLY A 122 6.79 -1.85 6.84
C GLY A 122 5.90 -2.06 8.07
N GLY A 123 6.52 -1.94 9.25
CA GLY A 123 5.95 -2.23 10.56
C GLY A 123 5.35 -3.62 10.75
N THR A 124 4.29 -3.71 11.56
CA THR A 124 3.64 -4.99 11.92
C THR A 124 2.62 -5.48 10.90
N GLY A 125 2.32 -4.64 9.92
CA GLY A 125 1.29 -4.90 8.92
C GLY A 125 -0.15 -4.83 9.37
N ARG A 126 -0.40 -4.24 10.55
CA ARG A 126 -1.74 -3.95 11.07
C ARG A 126 -2.13 -2.47 10.93
N ALA A 127 -1.15 -1.60 10.66
CA ALA A 127 -1.36 -0.19 10.46
C ALA A 127 -1.78 0.10 9.02
N GLY A 128 -2.56 1.17 8.84
CA GLY A 128 -2.95 1.68 7.53
C GLY A 128 -2.98 3.20 7.56
N ILE A 129 -2.89 3.79 6.36
CA ILE A 129 -3.14 5.22 6.13
C ILE A 129 -4.26 5.34 5.10
N LYS A 130 -5.08 6.38 5.22
CA LYS A 130 -6.20 6.63 4.30
C LYS A 130 -5.73 7.39 3.07
N SER A 131 -6.32 7.03 1.93
CA SER A 131 -6.25 7.80 0.69
C SER A 131 -7.63 8.40 0.37
N PRO A 132 -7.70 9.57 -0.31
CA PRO A 132 -6.57 10.44 -0.65
C PRO A 132 -6.00 11.16 0.59
N ALA A 133 -4.73 11.54 0.51
CA ALA A 133 -4.06 12.44 1.43
C ALA A 133 -3.86 13.81 0.76
N MET A 134 -3.63 14.85 1.57
CA MET A 134 -3.42 16.22 1.09
C MET A 134 -1.92 16.50 0.96
N LEU A 135 -1.46 16.81 -0.26
CA LEU A 135 -0.12 17.26 -0.56
C LEU A 135 -0.13 18.78 -0.81
N SER A 136 0.56 19.54 0.04
CA SER A 136 0.73 20.99 -0.13
C SER A 136 2.14 21.28 -0.64
N VAL A 137 2.26 21.92 -1.80
CA VAL A 137 3.53 22.35 -2.40
C VAL A 137 3.60 23.87 -2.41
N LYS A 138 4.70 24.43 -1.92
CA LYS A 138 4.97 25.87 -1.98
C LYS A 138 6.47 26.12 -2.07
N ASP A 139 6.90 26.91 -3.06
CA ASP A 139 8.31 27.26 -3.26
C ASP A 139 9.21 26.00 -3.35
N GLY A 140 8.71 24.94 -3.99
CA GLY A 140 9.40 23.65 -4.10
C GLY A 140 9.49 22.83 -2.81
N LYS A 141 8.88 23.27 -1.71
CA LYS A 141 8.77 22.50 -0.46
C LYS A 141 7.41 21.81 -0.39
N ALA A 142 7.41 20.51 -0.19
CA ALA A 142 6.21 19.72 -0.06
C ALA A 142 5.94 19.32 1.39
N LYS A 143 4.67 19.28 1.76
CA LYS A 143 4.17 18.71 3.02
C LYS A 143 3.02 17.74 2.71
N LEU A 144 3.02 16.60 3.39
CA LEU A 144 1.98 15.60 3.27
C LEU A 144 1.18 15.53 4.57
N LYS A 145 -0.12 15.81 4.47
CA LYS A 145 -1.10 15.65 5.54
C LYS A 145 -1.96 14.42 5.27
N PHE A 146 -1.94 13.46 6.18
CA PHE A 146 -2.59 12.16 6.00
C PHE A 146 -3.19 11.63 7.30
N VAL A 147 -4.13 10.70 7.16
CA VAL A 147 -4.84 10.06 8.28
C VAL A 147 -4.33 8.65 8.48
N TRP A 148 -3.87 8.35 9.68
CA TRP A 148 -3.48 7.02 10.14
C TRP A 148 -4.69 6.32 10.77
N THR A 149 -4.98 5.09 10.36
CA THR A 149 -6.21 4.36 10.75
C THR A 149 -6.15 3.78 12.17
N SER A 150 -5.66 4.55 13.13
CA SER A 150 -5.68 4.24 14.56
C SER A 150 -5.25 5.46 15.39
N LYS A 151 -6.03 5.78 16.43
CA LYS A 151 -5.70 6.81 17.43
C LYS A 151 -4.50 6.50 18.31
N ASN A 152 -4.03 5.25 18.32
CA ASN A 152 -2.96 4.81 19.22
C ASN A 152 -1.58 5.31 18.77
N TYR A 153 -1.52 6.07 17.68
CA TYR A 153 -0.33 6.75 17.21
C TYR A 153 -0.35 8.21 17.67
N ASP A 154 0.55 8.57 18.57
CA ASP A 154 0.61 9.89 19.20
C ASP A 154 1.66 10.81 18.55
N TYR A 155 2.77 10.25 18.06
CA TYR A 155 3.76 10.98 17.26
C TYR A 155 4.42 10.14 16.16
N LEU A 156 4.95 10.86 15.18
CA LEU A 156 5.84 10.36 14.13
C LEU A 156 7.20 11.08 14.20
N ILE A 157 8.28 10.37 13.92
CA ILE A 157 9.60 10.95 13.66
C ILE A 157 9.87 10.84 12.17
N ALA A 158 10.07 11.97 11.50
CA ALA A 158 10.45 12.04 10.08
C ALA A 158 11.65 12.99 9.93
N GLY A 159 12.74 12.53 9.31
CA GLY A 159 13.98 13.32 9.18
C GLY A 159 14.55 13.78 10.53
N GLY A 160 14.41 12.97 11.58
CA GLY A 160 14.88 13.28 12.94
C GLY A 160 14.04 14.30 13.71
N LYS A 161 12.91 14.77 13.18
CA LYS A 161 11.98 15.68 13.87
C LYS A 161 10.70 14.95 14.26
N LYS A 162 10.21 15.26 15.47
CA LYS A 162 8.95 14.73 16.00
C LYS A 162 7.75 15.57 15.53
N TYR A 163 6.70 14.91 15.06
CA TYR A 163 5.42 15.46 14.62
C TYR A 163 4.31 14.80 15.44
N LEU A 164 3.48 15.61 16.10
CA LEU A 164 2.43 15.11 16.97
C LEU A 164 1.14 14.86 16.19
N ASN A 165 0.32 13.94 16.69
CA ASN A 165 -1.04 13.74 16.22
C ASN A 165 -1.87 15.02 16.43
N GLU A 166 -2.48 15.51 15.35
CA GLU A 166 -3.30 16.73 15.35
C GLU A 166 -4.76 16.50 15.81
N THR A 167 -5.18 15.24 15.97
CA THR A 167 -6.58 14.88 16.26
C THR A 167 -6.74 14.04 17.53
N SER A 168 -7.87 14.22 18.22
CA SER A 168 -8.29 13.41 19.38
C SER A 168 -9.33 12.32 19.03
N GLY A 169 -9.56 12.08 17.73
CA GLY A 169 -10.56 11.12 17.23
C GLY A 169 -10.09 9.66 17.26
N GLU A 170 -10.85 8.79 16.59
CA GLU A 170 -10.50 7.35 16.44
C GLU A 170 -9.31 7.09 15.52
N ASP A 171 -8.94 8.07 14.72
CA ASP A 171 -7.78 8.08 13.85
C ASP A 171 -6.81 9.21 14.22
N ALA A 172 -5.53 9.02 13.92
CA ALA A 172 -4.50 10.03 14.10
C ALA A 172 -4.25 10.78 12.78
N THR A 173 -3.99 12.08 12.86
CA THR A 173 -3.66 12.91 11.69
C THR A 173 -2.28 13.51 11.86
N PHE A 174 -1.45 13.43 10.82
CA PHE A 174 -0.09 13.97 10.85
C PHE A 174 0.16 14.81 9.61
N GLU A 175 0.98 15.86 9.76
CA GLU A 175 1.56 16.64 8.65
C GLU A 175 3.09 16.57 8.74
N ILE A 176 3.73 16.02 7.71
CA ILE A 176 5.20 15.87 7.64
C ILE A 176 5.76 16.52 6.37
N PRO A 177 7.00 17.05 6.39
CA PRO A 177 7.67 17.49 5.16
C PRO A 177 8.05 16.30 4.28
N VAL A 178 8.04 16.52 2.96
CA VAL A 178 8.45 15.55 1.95
C VAL A 178 9.54 16.18 1.09
N GLU A 179 10.78 15.70 1.23
CA GLU A 179 11.93 16.24 0.49
C GLU A 179 11.90 15.86 -0.99
N ASP A 180 11.51 14.63 -1.29
CA ASP A 180 11.42 14.10 -2.64
C ASP A 180 10.14 13.28 -2.77
N ILE A 181 9.09 13.89 -3.35
CA ILE A 181 7.80 13.22 -3.54
C ILE A 181 7.92 11.92 -4.34
N THR A 182 8.98 11.74 -5.16
CA THR A 182 9.23 10.50 -5.92
C THR A 182 9.69 9.32 -5.05
N LYS A 183 10.04 9.56 -3.78
CA LYS A 183 10.62 8.56 -2.88
C LYS A 183 9.76 8.42 -1.62
N PRO A 184 9.66 7.20 -1.07
CA PRO A 184 9.05 7.01 0.24
C PRO A 184 9.82 7.76 1.33
N VAL A 185 9.10 8.37 2.26
CA VAL A 185 9.63 8.97 3.48
C VAL A 185 9.70 7.90 4.56
N SER A 186 10.89 7.66 5.11
CA SER A 186 11.05 6.82 6.29
C SER A 186 10.52 7.55 7.52
N VAL A 187 9.66 6.89 8.29
CA VAL A 187 9.11 7.41 9.52
C VAL A 187 9.20 6.39 10.63
N THR A 188 9.42 6.86 11.86
CA THR A 188 9.28 6.04 13.07
C THR A 188 8.02 6.48 13.80
N ALA A 189 7.05 5.58 13.90
CA ALA A 189 5.75 5.86 14.49
C ALA A 189 5.64 5.21 15.86
N ASP A 190 5.26 5.97 16.87
CA ASP A 190 5.03 5.44 18.21
C ASP A 190 3.61 4.88 18.32
N ASN A 191 3.51 3.66 18.84
CA ASN A 191 2.25 3.00 19.09
C ASN A 191 2.07 2.72 20.58
N THR A 192 0.99 3.27 21.13
CA THR A 192 0.64 3.22 22.56
C THR A 192 -0.37 2.10 22.91
N ALA A 193 -0.82 1.30 21.93
CA ALA A 193 -1.92 0.34 22.09
C ALA A 193 -1.68 -0.76 23.14
N MET A 194 -0.42 -1.03 23.52
CA MET A 194 -0.06 -2.09 24.49
C MET A 194 0.46 -1.55 25.83
N GLY A 195 0.21 -0.28 26.15
CA GLY A 195 0.59 0.32 27.44
C GLY A 195 2.09 0.63 27.61
N THR A 196 2.97 -0.06 26.87
CA THR A 196 4.35 0.38 26.63
C THR A 196 4.44 0.98 25.22
N PRO A 197 4.87 2.24 25.07
CA PRO A 197 5.11 2.85 23.76
C PRO A 197 6.14 2.05 22.95
N HIS A 198 5.81 1.78 21.69
CA HIS A 198 6.71 1.11 20.77
C HIS A 198 6.91 1.95 19.51
N GLU A 199 8.15 2.36 19.29
CA GLU A 199 8.59 2.97 18.04
C GLU A 199 8.72 1.89 16.95
N ILE A 200 7.99 2.06 15.85
CA ILE A 200 7.95 1.12 14.73
C ILE A 200 8.31 1.87 13.44
N GLU A 201 9.22 1.30 12.67
CA GLU A 201 9.62 1.86 11.38
C GLU A 201 8.62 1.56 10.26
N TYR A 202 8.29 2.61 9.50
CA TYR A 202 7.46 2.55 8.31
C TYR A 202 8.07 3.38 7.17
N LYS A 203 7.58 3.13 5.96
CA LYS A 203 7.82 3.97 4.79
C LYS A 203 6.48 4.46 4.26
N ILE A 204 6.34 5.77 4.10
CA ILE A 204 5.16 6.41 3.53
C ILE A 204 5.52 6.90 2.13
N GLY A 205 4.82 6.42 1.12
CA GLY A 205 5.02 6.88 -0.24
C GLY A 205 3.78 7.54 -0.82
N ILE A 206 4.02 8.43 -1.79
CA ILE A 206 2.99 9.11 -2.56
C ILE A 206 2.87 8.42 -3.92
N LEU A 207 1.66 8.08 -4.29
CA LEU A 207 1.29 7.63 -5.62
C LEU A 207 0.76 8.85 -6.39
N TYR A 208 1.57 9.37 -7.30
CA TYR A 208 1.16 10.42 -8.24
C TYR A 208 1.51 9.98 -9.65
#